data_AF-A0AAD9HSI1-F1
#
_entry.id   AF-A0AAD9HSI1-F1
#
_cell.length_a   1.000
_cell.length_b   1.000
_cell.length_c   1.000
_cell.angle_alpha   90.00
_cell.angle_beta   90.00
_cell.angle_gamma   90.00
#
_symmetry.space_group_name_H-M   'P 1'
#
loop_
_entity.id
_entity.type
_entity.pdbx_description
1 polymer ?
#
loop_
_entity_poly.entity_id
_entity_poly.type
_entity_poly.pdbx_seq_one_letter_code
_entity_poly.pdbx_strand_id
1 'polypeptide(L)'
;MGWPYRFIDLSAEEVQLRRQTLDRYGSYAHYSALAPIVLALLVRLGFYLRRRWQPSAAYDAVPVSPVLKERRQSWSGNLDAKIRKGRWWLDDDVYFMGQHWGQKDQWVFGLAWASWLLVLSVLETGDDYLHITKRFGIIAVSQIPFQYLLALKRFSPIAKVFGTSHEELNKWHRVLSRVTLSLLVLHAIFYLNFFVAKGIVQKRLFAPIVFAGVVAFATMNMMTSTAAAAVRRYSYRVFFVTHLVGALAIPPLVFFHARSARLFMAKALVVFFIDITVRRLRTITAPSKLETVPGTNLVKISASIPQDKVNAFRARPGSHIYLSVPPAARPGAGPVSPKAMLFEFLFNPFTVASVDEQTGNLTLVARELDGPLTKHLGRFANAGTGTHDGKVPLCIEGPYGAASLHFDKLVSASVDRVLLVAGGVGATFTIPIYQAILQDNPNTKVDLVWSVRSASDVTWTMAADQSTKSVLDGPNVQIYYTGDALNSDATGPMAGLPTETNHASGMEMNAMSPSGSRGNRLTSEQHRKRPDLRKIVDDVFKKGAEERVAVLVCGPSAMGREVREYVGAWVMRGREVLWHNEGFGW
;
A
#
# COMPACT_ATOMS: atom_id res chain seq x y z
N MET A 1 29.11 -24.15 29.29
CA MET A 1 29.54 -24.77 28.01
C MET A 1 30.48 -23.79 27.31
N GLY A 2 31.63 -24.23 26.83
CA GLY A 2 32.56 -23.37 26.09
C GLY A 2 32.00 -22.96 24.71
N TRP A 3 32.56 -21.90 24.13
CA TRP A 3 32.19 -21.44 22.79
C TRP A 3 32.52 -22.51 21.72
N PRO A 4 31.57 -22.95 20.89
CA PRO A 4 31.74 -24.14 20.04
C PRO A 4 32.57 -23.90 18.76
N TYR A 5 32.90 -22.66 18.42
CA TYR A 5 33.62 -22.32 17.18
C TYR A 5 35.08 -21.91 17.45
N ARG A 6 36.00 -22.37 16.60
CA ARG A 6 37.45 -22.19 16.73
C ARG A 6 38.03 -21.48 15.50
N PHE A 7 39.18 -20.82 15.69
CA PHE A 7 39.99 -20.33 14.58
C PHE A 7 40.88 -21.48 14.12
N ILE A 8 40.63 -21.96 12.90
CA ILE A 8 41.29 -23.14 12.33
C ILE A 8 42.16 -22.69 11.15
N ASP A 9 43.36 -23.24 11.04
CA ASP A 9 44.22 -23.09 9.87
C ASP A 9 43.88 -24.20 8.87
N LEU A 10 43.58 -23.81 7.63
CA LEU A 10 43.09 -24.71 6.59
C LEU A 10 44.11 -24.84 5.47
N SER A 11 44.26 -26.05 4.93
CA SER A 11 44.94 -26.30 3.67
C SER A 11 44.23 -25.61 2.49
N ALA A 12 44.93 -25.46 1.36
CA ALA A 12 44.34 -24.87 0.16
C ALA A 12 43.12 -25.64 -0.35
N GLU A 13 43.16 -26.97 -0.25
CA GLU A 13 42.05 -27.86 -0.62
C GLU A 13 40.84 -27.66 0.29
N GLU A 14 41.04 -27.59 1.61
CA GLU A 14 39.96 -27.34 2.57
C GLU A 14 39.34 -25.95 2.39
N VAL A 15 40.15 -24.92 2.12
CA VAL A 15 39.65 -23.57 1.78
C VAL A 15 38.76 -23.63 0.53
N GLN A 16 39.18 -24.38 -0.49
CA GLN A 16 38.40 -24.53 -1.71
C GLN A 16 37.09 -25.30 -1.45
N LEU A 17 37.13 -26.36 -0.65
CA LEU A 17 35.93 -27.09 -0.23
C LEU A 17 34.96 -26.16 0.51
N ARG A 18 35.43 -25.31 1.43
CA ARG A 18 34.56 -24.36 2.16
C ARG A 18 33.94 -23.33 1.23
N ARG A 19 34.67 -22.88 0.19
CA ARG A 19 34.11 -21.99 -0.84
C ARG A 19 32.99 -22.67 -1.63
N GLN A 20 33.18 -23.92 -2.05
CA GLN A 20 32.13 -24.69 -2.72
C GLN A 20 30.91 -24.89 -1.82
N THR A 21 31.13 -25.21 -0.54
CA THR A 21 30.03 -25.30 0.43
C THR A 21 29.31 -23.95 0.55
N LEU A 22 30.04 -22.82 0.66
CA LEU A 22 29.48 -21.47 0.68
C LEU A 22 28.54 -21.23 -0.50
N ASP A 23 29.05 -21.42 -1.72
CA ASP A 23 28.28 -21.21 -2.96
C ASP A 23 27.04 -22.13 -3.03
N ARG A 24 27.17 -23.37 -2.55
CA ARG A 24 26.06 -24.33 -2.47
C ARG A 24 24.92 -23.84 -1.59
N TYR A 25 25.17 -23.44 -0.34
CA TYR A 25 24.05 -22.96 0.50
C TYR A 25 23.58 -21.56 0.11
N GLY A 26 24.46 -20.71 -0.44
CA GLY A 26 24.03 -19.45 -1.06
C GLY A 26 22.99 -19.73 -2.15
N SER A 27 23.21 -20.78 -2.95
CA SER A 27 22.25 -21.25 -3.94
C SER A 27 20.99 -21.86 -3.31
N TYR A 28 21.11 -22.68 -2.26
CA TYR A 28 19.96 -23.22 -1.54
C TYR A 28 19.07 -22.11 -0.99
N ALA A 29 19.64 -21.11 -0.33
CA ALA A 29 18.90 -19.97 0.20
C ALA A 29 18.24 -19.13 -0.91
N HIS A 30 18.94 -18.92 -2.03
CA HIS A 30 18.39 -18.22 -3.19
C HIS A 30 17.20 -18.98 -3.80
N TYR A 31 17.36 -20.26 -4.11
CA TYR A 31 16.31 -21.05 -4.76
C TYR A 31 15.17 -21.43 -3.82
N SER A 32 15.41 -21.48 -2.50
CA SER A 32 14.34 -21.66 -1.50
C SER A 32 13.26 -20.58 -1.62
N ALA A 33 13.60 -19.37 -2.04
CA ALA A 33 12.63 -18.29 -2.22
C ALA A 33 11.67 -18.53 -3.40
N LEU A 34 11.96 -19.50 -4.28
CA LEU A 34 11.04 -19.96 -5.32
C LEU A 34 9.99 -20.96 -4.80
N ALA A 35 10.22 -21.61 -3.65
CA ALA A 35 9.30 -22.63 -3.15
C ALA A 35 7.87 -22.09 -2.89
N PRO A 36 7.67 -20.93 -2.25
CA PRO A 36 6.31 -20.36 -2.10
C PRO A 36 5.64 -20.05 -3.44
N ILE A 37 6.43 -19.62 -4.43
CA ILE A 37 5.95 -19.29 -5.79
C ILE A 37 5.47 -20.58 -6.49
N VAL A 38 6.29 -21.62 -6.47
CA VAL A 38 5.95 -22.93 -7.07
C VAL A 38 4.73 -23.54 -6.39
N LEU A 39 4.67 -23.52 -5.06
CA LEU A 39 3.51 -24.02 -4.32
C LEU A 39 2.22 -23.28 -4.69
N ALA A 40 2.25 -21.95 -4.80
CA ALA A 40 1.10 -21.16 -5.22
C ALA A 40 0.65 -21.51 -6.65
N LEU A 41 1.60 -21.74 -7.57
CA LEU A 41 1.30 -22.16 -8.93
C LEU A 41 0.67 -23.56 -8.99
N LEU A 42 1.18 -24.51 -8.21
CA LEU A 42 0.61 -25.87 -8.10
C LEU A 42 -0.81 -25.84 -7.54
N VAL A 43 -1.06 -25.03 -6.51
CA VAL A 43 -2.41 -24.85 -5.94
C VAL A 43 -3.36 -24.27 -6.99
N ARG A 44 -2.94 -23.26 -7.75
CA ARG A 44 -3.74 -22.69 -8.85
C ARG A 44 -4.03 -23.70 -9.94
N LEU A 45 -3.03 -24.50 -10.33
CA LEU A 45 -3.19 -25.56 -11.31
C LEU A 45 -4.20 -26.61 -10.82
N GLY A 46 -4.13 -27.01 -9.55
CA GLY A 46 -5.09 -27.91 -8.93
C GLY A 46 -6.53 -27.38 -8.99
N PHE A 47 -6.75 -26.10 -8.66
CA PHE A 47 -8.06 -25.47 -8.79
C PHE A 47 -8.54 -25.40 -10.24
N TYR A 48 -7.65 -25.11 -11.19
CA TYR A 48 -7.97 -25.09 -12.61
C TYR A 48 -8.40 -26.46 -13.13
N LEU A 49 -7.63 -27.52 -12.83
CA LEU A 49 -7.95 -28.88 -13.22
C LEU A 49 -9.26 -29.37 -12.59
N ARG A 50 -9.49 -29.06 -11.31
CA ARG A 50 -10.74 -29.38 -10.61
C ARG A 50 -11.95 -28.72 -11.30
N ARG A 51 -11.86 -27.44 -11.67
CA ARG A 51 -12.94 -26.75 -12.39
C ARG A 51 -13.18 -27.35 -13.77
N ARG A 52 -12.13 -27.79 -14.48
CA ARG A 52 -12.24 -28.41 -15.80
C ARG A 52 -12.88 -29.80 -15.77
N TRP A 53 -12.69 -30.55 -14.68
CA TRP A 53 -13.24 -31.90 -14.52
C TRP A 53 -14.58 -31.95 -13.77
N GLN A 54 -15.06 -30.84 -13.24
CA GLN A 54 -16.44 -30.76 -12.76
C GLN A 54 -17.38 -30.54 -13.95
N PRO A 55 -18.38 -31.42 -14.18
CA PRO A 55 -19.38 -31.17 -15.21
C PRO A 55 -20.12 -29.86 -14.92
N SER A 56 -20.47 -29.15 -15.99
CA SER A 56 -20.90 -27.73 -16.05
C SER A 56 -22.19 -27.35 -15.30
N ALA A 57 -22.66 -28.17 -14.35
CA ALA A 57 -23.92 -27.98 -13.64
C ALA A 57 -23.70 -27.76 -12.14
N ALA A 58 -22.91 -26.76 -11.76
CA ALA A 58 -23.07 -26.15 -10.44
C ALA A 58 -24.08 -25.02 -10.61
N TYR A 59 -25.36 -25.34 -10.40
CA TYR A 59 -26.42 -24.34 -10.22
C TYR A 59 -25.90 -23.30 -9.21
N ASP A 60 -25.85 -22.02 -9.58
CA ASP A 60 -25.55 -20.93 -8.64
C ASP A 60 -26.68 -20.90 -7.62
N ALA A 61 -26.52 -21.72 -6.58
CA ALA A 61 -27.56 -21.97 -5.62
C ALA A 61 -27.85 -20.67 -4.88
N VAL A 62 -29.12 -20.25 -4.90
CA VAL A 62 -29.63 -19.10 -4.16
C VAL A 62 -29.11 -19.19 -2.71
N PRO A 63 -28.69 -18.07 -2.06
CA PRO A 63 -28.07 -18.08 -0.74
C PRO A 63 -28.83 -18.86 0.35
N VAL A 64 -30.13 -19.09 0.15
CA VAL A 64 -31.04 -19.79 1.09
C VAL A 64 -31.21 -21.29 0.74
N SER A 65 -30.46 -21.85 -0.21
CA SER A 65 -30.66 -23.25 -0.62
C SER A 65 -30.26 -24.24 0.49
N PRO A 66 -31.03 -25.33 0.70
CA PRO A 66 -30.67 -26.41 1.63
C PRO A 66 -29.28 -27.01 1.37
N VAL A 67 -28.87 -27.05 0.09
CA VAL A 67 -27.59 -27.59 -0.38
C VAL A 67 -26.40 -26.77 0.14
N LEU A 68 -26.50 -25.45 0.20
CA LEU A 68 -25.43 -24.60 0.77
C LEU A 68 -25.30 -24.78 2.29
N LYS A 69 -26.42 -25.00 2.98
CA LYS A 69 -26.45 -25.26 4.42
C LYS A 69 -25.79 -26.60 4.75
N GLU A 70 -26.12 -27.65 4.01
CA GLU A 70 -25.55 -28.98 4.16
C GLU A 70 -24.05 -29.00 3.83
N ARG A 71 -23.64 -28.29 2.76
CA ARG A 71 -22.22 -28.12 2.39
C ARG A 71 -21.42 -27.40 3.48
N ARG A 72 -21.99 -26.41 4.17
CA ARG A 72 -21.30 -25.73 5.30
C ARG A 72 -21.17 -26.61 6.54
N GLN A 73 -22.16 -27.46 6.81
CA GLN A 73 -22.14 -28.42 7.91
C GLN A 73 -21.20 -29.60 7.64
N SER A 74 -20.82 -29.82 6.37
CA SER A 74 -19.79 -30.80 6.01
C SER A 74 -18.42 -30.48 6.62
N TRP A 75 -17.58 -31.51 6.71
CA TRP A 75 -16.19 -31.37 7.13
C TRP A 75 -15.42 -30.31 6.29
N SER A 76 -15.70 -30.23 4.99
CA SER A 76 -15.08 -29.24 4.10
C SER A 76 -15.51 -27.80 4.43
N GLY A 77 -16.80 -27.58 4.74
CA GLY A 77 -17.31 -26.26 5.12
C GLY A 77 -16.78 -25.78 6.47
N ASN A 78 -16.64 -26.68 7.42
CA ASN A 78 -16.00 -26.40 8.71
C ASN A 78 -14.51 -26.05 8.56
N LEU A 79 -13.79 -26.75 7.68
CA LEU A 79 -12.40 -26.43 7.37
C LEU A 79 -12.30 -25.04 6.72
N ASP A 80 -13.14 -24.74 5.73
CA ASP A 80 -13.19 -23.43 5.07
C ASP A 80 -13.48 -22.30 6.07
N ALA A 81 -14.40 -22.52 7.02
CA ALA A 81 -14.69 -21.55 8.08
C ALA A 81 -13.49 -21.32 9.01
N LYS A 82 -12.77 -22.38 9.40
CA LYS A 82 -11.54 -22.27 10.18
C LYS A 82 -10.44 -21.53 9.41
N ILE A 83 -10.28 -21.80 8.12
CA ILE A 83 -9.33 -21.10 7.25
C ILE A 83 -9.67 -19.61 7.15
N ARG A 84 -10.95 -19.26 6.96
CA ARG A 84 -11.39 -17.85 6.93
C ARG A 84 -11.08 -17.12 8.23
N LYS A 85 -11.38 -17.73 9.38
CA LYS A 85 -11.04 -17.16 10.70
C LYS A 85 -9.53 -17.01 10.89
N GLY A 86 -8.75 -18.01 10.47
CA GLY A 86 -7.29 -17.96 10.52
C GLY A 86 -6.71 -16.84 9.64
N ARG A 87 -7.20 -16.70 8.41
CA ARG A 87 -6.81 -15.60 7.50
C ARG A 87 -7.15 -14.24 8.08
N TRP A 88 -8.37 -14.10 8.64
CA TRP A 88 -8.78 -12.87 9.29
C TRP A 88 -7.82 -12.48 10.43
N TRP A 89 -7.48 -13.43 11.29
CA TRP A 89 -6.52 -13.24 12.38
C TRP A 89 -5.12 -12.88 11.88
N LEU A 90 -4.65 -13.52 10.80
CA LEU A 90 -3.35 -13.24 10.18
C LEU A 90 -3.25 -11.81 9.62
N ASP A 91 -4.35 -11.27 9.11
CA ASP A 91 -4.44 -9.91 8.57
C ASP A 91 -4.52 -8.83 9.67
N ASP A 92 -4.64 -9.22 10.94
CA ASP A 92 -4.67 -8.27 12.06
C ASP A 92 -3.33 -7.61 12.31
N ASP A 93 -3.40 -6.36 12.77
CA ASP A 93 -2.26 -5.58 13.19
C ASP A 93 -1.72 -6.06 14.55
N VAL A 94 -0.40 -6.02 14.68
CA VAL A 94 0.33 -6.22 15.93
C VAL A 94 0.68 -4.86 16.51
N TYR A 95 0.20 -4.62 17.72
CA TYR A 95 0.56 -3.44 18.50
C TYR A 95 1.45 -3.85 19.67
N PHE A 96 2.58 -3.17 19.83
CA PHE A 96 3.50 -3.35 20.95
C PHE A 96 3.91 -1.99 21.49
N MET A 97 3.75 -1.79 22.81
CA MET A 97 3.97 -0.51 23.49
C MET A 97 3.23 0.67 22.83
N GLY A 98 1.97 0.45 22.41
CA GLY A 98 1.15 1.47 21.76
C GLY A 98 1.55 1.82 20.31
N GLN A 99 2.61 1.21 19.77
CA GLN A 99 3.05 1.41 18.39
C GLN A 99 2.61 0.27 17.48
N HIS A 100 2.45 0.54 16.19
CA HIS A 100 2.13 -0.45 15.16
C HIS A 100 3.41 -1.14 14.66
N TRP A 101 3.45 -2.48 14.72
CA TRP A 101 4.61 -3.30 14.37
C TRP A 101 4.41 -4.14 13.10
N GLY A 102 3.39 -3.82 12.30
CA GLY A 102 2.98 -4.61 11.13
C GLY A 102 1.89 -5.62 11.47
N GLN A 103 1.59 -6.50 10.52
CA GLN A 103 0.51 -7.49 10.63
C GLN A 103 1.04 -8.84 11.14
N LYS A 104 0.16 -9.69 11.68
CA LYS A 104 0.55 -10.99 12.24
C LYS A 104 1.15 -11.93 11.18
N ASP A 105 0.67 -11.88 9.95
CA ASP A 105 1.23 -12.64 8.83
C ASP A 105 2.72 -12.36 8.60
N GLN A 106 3.13 -11.08 8.65
CA GLN A 106 4.53 -10.66 8.52
C GLN A 106 5.41 -11.26 9.61
N TRP A 107 4.89 -11.41 10.83
CA TRP A 107 5.61 -12.05 11.94
C TRP A 107 5.69 -13.56 11.78
N VAL A 108 4.57 -14.23 11.56
CA VAL A 108 4.53 -15.70 11.43
C VAL A 108 5.41 -16.17 10.29
N PHE A 109 5.19 -15.64 9.08
CA PHE A 109 5.95 -16.05 7.91
C PHE A 109 7.36 -15.46 7.88
N GLY A 110 7.56 -14.25 8.42
CA GLY A 110 8.89 -13.65 8.55
C GLY A 110 9.80 -14.42 9.50
N LEU A 111 9.27 -14.87 10.65
CA LEU A 111 10.01 -15.71 11.60
C LEU A 111 10.30 -17.08 11.00
N ALA A 112 9.31 -17.72 10.34
CA ALA A 112 9.54 -18.99 9.66
C ALA A 112 10.66 -18.89 8.60
N TRP A 113 10.66 -17.81 7.80
CA TRP A 113 11.71 -17.55 6.83
C TRP A 113 13.06 -17.27 7.48
N ALA A 114 13.09 -16.45 8.54
CA ALA A 114 14.31 -16.18 9.30
C ALA A 114 14.91 -17.46 9.90
N SER A 115 14.09 -18.33 10.49
CA SER A 115 14.52 -19.62 11.02
C SER A 115 15.12 -20.51 9.95
N TRP A 116 14.51 -20.60 8.77
CA TRP A 116 15.06 -21.35 7.64
C TRP A 116 16.44 -20.82 7.21
N LEU A 117 16.57 -19.50 7.05
CA LEU A 117 17.86 -18.90 6.69
C LEU A 117 18.92 -19.06 7.79
N LEU A 118 18.53 -19.03 9.07
CA LEU A 118 19.42 -19.29 10.20
C LEU A 118 19.91 -20.75 10.21
N VAL A 119 19.04 -21.71 9.92
CA VAL A 119 19.43 -23.12 9.76
C VAL A 119 20.48 -23.26 8.65
N LEU A 120 20.22 -22.67 7.47
CA LEU A 120 21.19 -22.63 6.38
C LEU A 120 22.48 -21.85 6.72
N SER A 121 22.44 -20.99 7.74
CA SER A 121 23.59 -20.22 8.21
C SER A 121 24.54 -21.02 9.11
N VAL A 122 24.09 -22.15 9.65
CA VAL A 122 24.83 -22.95 10.65
C VAL A 122 25.11 -24.38 10.16
N LEU A 123 24.23 -24.96 9.35
CA LEU A 123 24.42 -26.33 8.86
C LEU A 123 25.74 -26.50 8.10
N GLU A 124 26.42 -27.63 8.36
CA GLU A 124 27.70 -28.01 7.75
C GLU A 124 28.84 -26.98 7.90
N THR A 125 28.76 -26.06 8.87
CA THR A 125 29.89 -25.17 9.17
C THR A 125 30.96 -25.86 10.01
N GLY A 126 30.61 -26.93 10.72
CA GLY A 126 31.48 -27.55 11.74
C GLY A 126 31.75 -26.56 12.88
N ASP A 127 32.95 -26.63 13.45
CA ASP A 127 33.49 -25.69 14.42
C ASP A 127 34.32 -24.55 13.79
N ASP A 128 34.33 -24.41 12.46
CA ASP A 128 35.09 -23.35 11.77
C ASP A 128 34.40 -21.99 11.89
N TYR A 129 34.97 -21.13 12.72
CA TYR A 129 34.46 -19.78 12.99
C TYR A 129 34.40 -18.89 11.74
N LEU A 130 35.39 -18.94 10.86
CA LEU A 130 35.41 -18.10 9.66
C LEU A 130 34.44 -18.62 8.60
N HIS A 131 34.18 -19.92 8.59
CA HIS A 131 33.21 -20.52 7.69
C HIS A 131 31.77 -20.12 8.07
N ILE A 132 31.38 -20.20 9.36
CA ILE A 132 30.08 -19.68 9.81
C ILE A 132 29.97 -18.17 9.57
N THR A 133 31.03 -17.40 9.84
CA THR A 133 31.06 -15.95 9.58
C THR A 133 30.73 -15.64 8.11
N LYS A 134 31.40 -16.32 7.16
CA LYS A 134 31.13 -16.16 5.72
C LYS A 134 29.75 -16.67 5.33
N ARG A 135 29.23 -17.69 6.01
CA ARG A 135 27.90 -18.26 5.76
C ARG A 135 26.81 -17.22 5.97
N PHE A 136 26.81 -16.52 7.11
CA PHE A 136 25.85 -15.45 7.38
C PHE A 136 25.85 -14.39 6.26
N GLY A 137 27.03 -14.01 5.78
CA GLY A 137 27.18 -13.07 4.67
C GLY A 137 26.56 -13.58 3.38
N ILE A 138 26.95 -14.77 2.91
CA ILE A 138 26.46 -15.29 1.62
C ILE A 138 24.96 -15.61 1.63
N ILE A 139 24.43 -16.13 2.74
CA ILE A 139 23.00 -16.39 2.90
C ILE A 139 22.23 -15.07 2.85
N ALA A 140 22.67 -14.02 3.54
CA ALA A 140 22.02 -12.72 3.50
C ALA A 140 22.03 -12.11 2.08
N VAL A 141 23.18 -12.04 1.41
CA VAL A 141 23.26 -11.39 0.08
C VAL A 141 22.55 -12.19 -1.02
N SER A 142 22.34 -13.51 -0.83
CA SER A 142 21.56 -14.34 -1.74
C SER A 142 20.08 -13.92 -1.85
N GLN A 143 19.58 -13.18 -0.85
CA GLN A 143 18.21 -12.67 -0.77
C GLN A 143 18.00 -11.35 -1.51
N ILE A 144 19.08 -10.61 -1.78
CA ILE A 144 19.01 -9.28 -2.41
C ILE A 144 18.30 -9.30 -3.78
N PRO A 145 18.46 -10.29 -4.68
CA PRO A 145 17.65 -10.35 -5.90
C PRO A 145 16.14 -10.34 -5.63
N PHE A 146 15.67 -11.07 -4.63
CA PHE A 146 14.26 -11.09 -4.25
C PHE A 146 13.82 -9.81 -3.55
N GLN A 147 14.71 -9.16 -2.80
CA GLN A 147 14.46 -7.82 -2.25
C GLN A 147 14.04 -6.82 -3.34
N TYR A 148 14.68 -6.88 -4.52
CA TYR A 148 14.37 -6.02 -5.67
C TYR A 148 13.11 -6.49 -6.40
N LEU A 149 12.92 -7.80 -6.58
CA LEU A 149 11.71 -8.35 -7.20
C LEU A 149 10.43 -7.98 -6.43
N LEU A 150 10.50 -7.97 -5.09
CA LEU A 150 9.38 -7.59 -4.23
C LEU A 150 9.03 -6.08 -4.29
N ALA A 151 9.95 -5.25 -4.79
CA ALA A 151 9.72 -3.80 -4.94
C ALA A 151 9.15 -3.40 -6.32
N LEU A 152 9.06 -4.34 -7.27
CA LEU A 152 8.59 -4.07 -8.63
C LEU A 152 7.13 -3.61 -8.63
N LYS A 153 6.85 -2.45 -9.23
CA LYS A 153 5.49 -1.87 -9.20
C LYS A 153 4.52 -2.48 -10.22
N ARG A 154 5.00 -2.77 -11.44
CA ARG A 154 4.12 -3.16 -12.55
C ARG A 154 4.47 -4.51 -13.16
N PHE A 155 5.73 -4.69 -13.58
CA PHE A 155 6.19 -5.94 -14.18
C PHE A 155 6.67 -6.91 -13.10
N SER A 156 5.82 -7.18 -12.09
CA SER A 156 6.17 -8.08 -10.99
C SER A 156 5.62 -9.49 -11.25
N PRO A 157 6.49 -10.49 -11.53
CA PRO A 157 6.06 -11.87 -11.68
C PRO A 157 5.42 -12.41 -10.38
N ILE A 158 5.98 -12.02 -9.23
CA ILE A 158 5.48 -12.42 -7.91
C ILE A 158 4.05 -11.91 -7.72
N ALA A 159 3.79 -10.63 -8.02
CA ALA A 159 2.46 -10.04 -7.91
C ALA A 159 1.44 -10.80 -8.77
N LYS A 160 1.83 -11.20 -9.99
CA LYS A 160 0.98 -11.99 -10.90
C LYS A 160 0.69 -13.40 -10.35
N VAL A 161 1.70 -14.07 -9.78
CA VAL A 161 1.58 -15.42 -9.21
C VAL A 161 0.69 -15.44 -7.98
N PHE A 162 0.77 -14.43 -7.12
CA PHE A 162 -0.09 -14.35 -5.93
C PHE A 162 -1.42 -13.64 -6.21
N GLY A 163 -1.51 -12.93 -7.34
CA GLY A 163 -2.68 -12.11 -7.67
C GLY A 163 -2.80 -10.97 -6.67
N THR A 164 -1.70 -10.28 -6.41
CA THR A 164 -1.61 -9.17 -5.44
C THR A 164 -1.14 -7.90 -6.14
N SER A 165 -1.23 -6.75 -5.47
CA SER A 165 -0.60 -5.51 -5.92
C SER A 165 0.85 -5.40 -5.43
N HIS A 166 1.59 -4.43 -5.95
CA HIS A 166 2.93 -4.11 -5.44
C HIS A 166 2.91 -3.59 -4.00
N GLU A 167 1.81 -2.96 -3.57
CA GLU A 167 1.65 -2.43 -2.21
C GLU A 167 1.51 -3.57 -1.20
N GLU A 168 0.79 -4.62 -1.59
CA GLU A 168 0.68 -5.84 -0.82
C GLU A 168 2.01 -6.60 -0.77
N LEU A 169 2.85 -6.51 -1.81
CA LEU A 169 4.21 -7.08 -1.78
C LEU A 169 5.21 -6.24 -0.98
N ASN A 170 5.03 -4.93 -0.90
CA ASN A 170 5.92 -4.05 -0.16
C ASN A 170 6.02 -4.41 1.33
N LYS A 171 5.00 -5.05 1.91
CA LYS A 171 5.11 -5.59 3.28
C LYS A 171 6.17 -6.69 3.39
N TRP A 172 6.22 -7.58 2.40
CA TRP A 172 7.22 -8.64 2.32
C TRP A 172 8.63 -8.10 2.02
N HIS A 173 8.74 -7.04 1.22
CA HIS A 173 10.00 -6.31 1.04
C HIS A 173 10.56 -5.80 2.39
N ARG A 174 9.70 -5.28 3.27
CA ARG A 174 10.13 -4.83 4.62
C ARG A 174 10.57 -6.00 5.51
N VAL A 175 9.82 -7.10 5.51
CA VAL A 175 10.17 -8.30 6.28
C VAL A 175 11.51 -8.87 5.82
N LEU A 176 11.70 -9.07 4.51
CA LEU A 176 12.93 -9.60 3.96
C LEU A 176 14.15 -8.70 4.22
N SER A 177 13.96 -7.37 4.18
CA SER A 177 15.00 -6.40 4.56
C SER A 177 15.46 -6.61 6.01
N ARG A 178 14.53 -6.72 6.96
CA ARG A 178 14.84 -6.93 8.38
C ARG A 178 15.62 -8.23 8.60
N VAL A 179 15.15 -9.34 8.03
CA VAL A 179 15.83 -10.64 8.13
C VAL A 179 17.25 -10.57 7.53
N THR A 180 17.37 -9.99 6.33
CA THR A 180 18.67 -9.85 5.64
C THR A 180 19.64 -9.00 6.45
N LEU A 181 19.18 -7.85 6.98
CA LEU A 181 20.00 -6.97 7.80
C LEU A 181 20.44 -7.66 9.10
N SER A 182 19.55 -8.40 9.78
CA SER A 182 19.91 -9.16 10.98
C SER A 182 21.04 -10.18 10.72
N LEU A 183 20.98 -10.89 9.60
CA LEU A 183 22.06 -11.81 9.21
C LEU A 183 23.37 -11.08 8.89
N LEU A 184 23.31 -9.91 8.24
CA LEU A 184 24.49 -9.09 7.97
C LEU A 184 25.08 -8.46 9.22
N VAL A 185 24.26 -8.10 10.20
CA VAL A 185 24.73 -7.64 11.53
C VAL A 185 25.54 -8.75 12.20
N LEU A 186 25.04 -10.00 12.20
CA LEU A 186 25.78 -11.14 12.72
C LEU A 186 27.08 -11.40 11.95
N HIS A 187 27.06 -11.33 10.62
CA HIS A 187 28.25 -11.41 9.78
C HIS A 187 29.31 -10.36 10.17
N ALA A 188 28.90 -9.11 10.34
CA ALA A 188 29.78 -8.00 10.72
C ALA A 188 30.34 -8.18 12.13
N ILE A 189 29.49 -8.56 13.10
CA ILE A 189 29.90 -8.85 14.49
C ILE A 189 30.93 -9.97 14.52
N PHE A 190 30.70 -11.07 13.80
CA PHE A 190 31.62 -12.19 13.82
C PHE A 190 32.99 -11.85 13.21
N TYR A 191 33.02 -11.12 12.09
CA TYR A 191 34.29 -10.63 11.53
C TYR A 191 34.99 -9.64 12.45
N LEU A 192 34.25 -8.73 13.08
CA LEU A 192 34.83 -7.77 14.02
C LEU A 192 35.47 -8.49 15.21
N ASN A 193 34.79 -9.48 15.79
CA ASN A 193 35.34 -10.31 16.85
C ASN A 193 36.62 -11.04 16.40
N PHE A 194 36.63 -11.61 15.19
CA PHE A 194 37.84 -12.23 14.63
C PHE A 194 38.99 -11.21 14.47
N PHE A 195 38.70 -10.00 13.99
CA PHE A 195 39.72 -8.96 13.81
C PHE A 195 40.27 -8.46 15.15
N VAL A 196 39.43 -8.32 16.17
CA VAL A 196 39.84 -7.97 17.54
C VAL A 196 40.72 -9.08 18.11
N ALA A 197 40.28 -10.34 18.04
CA ALA A 197 41.03 -11.47 18.58
C ALA A 197 42.40 -11.69 17.91
N LYS A 198 42.56 -11.26 16.65
CA LYS A 198 43.83 -11.29 15.91
C LYS A 198 44.61 -9.97 15.94
N GLY A 199 44.10 -8.91 16.57
CA GLY A 199 44.76 -7.60 16.64
C GLY A 199 44.91 -6.88 15.30
N ILE A 200 44.03 -7.13 14.33
CA ILE A 200 44.15 -6.63 12.93
C ILE A 200 43.01 -5.70 12.49
N VAL A 201 42.25 -5.14 13.44
CA VAL A 201 41.05 -4.32 13.17
C VAL A 201 41.33 -3.19 12.18
N GLN A 202 42.27 -2.30 12.47
CA GLN A 202 42.57 -1.15 11.62
C GLN A 202 43.05 -1.59 10.23
N LYS A 203 44.01 -2.53 10.17
CA LYS A 203 44.54 -3.06 8.90
C LYS A 203 43.45 -3.66 8.01
N ARG A 204 42.49 -4.39 8.60
CA ARG A 204 41.44 -5.06 7.83
C ARG A 204 40.31 -4.11 7.45
N LEU A 205 39.84 -3.23 8.33
CA LEU A 205 38.73 -2.32 8.01
C LEU A 205 39.03 -1.38 6.83
N PHE A 206 40.29 -0.96 6.67
CA PHE A 206 40.72 -0.08 5.57
C PHE A 206 41.25 -0.84 4.34
N ALA A 207 41.29 -2.18 4.38
CA ALA A 207 41.62 -2.95 3.18
C ALA A 207 40.48 -2.78 2.15
N PRO A 208 40.77 -2.48 0.86
CA PRO A 208 39.74 -2.07 -0.12
C PRO A 208 38.52 -3.00 -0.19
N ILE A 209 38.74 -4.31 -0.17
CA ILE A 209 37.67 -5.32 -0.23
C ILE A 209 36.78 -5.24 1.02
N VAL A 210 37.36 -5.17 2.22
CA VAL A 210 36.59 -5.10 3.48
C VAL A 210 35.92 -3.75 3.61
N PHE A 211 36.62 -2.66 3.25
CA PHE A 211 36.09 -1.31 3.27
C PHE A 211 34.84 -1.17 2.40
N ALA A 212 34.82 -1.75 1.20
CA ALA A 212 33.62 -1.80 0.35
C ALA A 212 32.43 -2.46 1.07
N GLY A 213 32.67 -3.55 1.83
CA GLY A 213 31.66 -4.21 2.65
C GLY A 213 31.18 -3.35 3.83
N VAL A 214 32.10 -2.63 4.49
CA VAL A 214 31.77 -1.69 5.57
C VAL A 214 30.88 -0.56 5.05
N VAL A 215 31.22 0.04 3.90
CA VAL A 215 30.41 1.10 3.28
C VAL A 215 29.04 0.57 2.86
N ALA A 216 28.96 -0.64 2.28
CA ALA A 216 27.68 -1.26 1.94
C ALA A 216 26.81 -1.51 3.18
N PHE A 217 27.40 -2.06 4.24
CA PHE A 217 26.72 -2.30 5.51
C PHE A 217 26.23 -1.01 6.17
N ALA A 218 27.06 0.04 6.19
CA ALA A 218 26.68 1.36 6.69
C ALA A 218 25.51 1.95 5.88
N THR A 219 25.54 1.80 4.55
CA THR A 219 24.47 2.26 3.66
C THR A 219 23.17 1.50 3.91
N MET A 220 23.21 0.18 4.09
CA MET A 220 22.01 -0.62 4.43
C MET A 220 21.40 -0.22 5.78
N ASN A 221 22.23 0.06 6.79
CA ASN A 221 21.76 0.56 8.08
C ASN A 221 21.14 1.96 7.92
N MET A 222 21.78 2.86 7.20
CA MET A 222 21.25 4.19 6.90
C MET A 222 19.88 4.10 6.20
N MET A 223 19.74 3.27 5.18
CA MET A 223 18.47 3.04 4.48
C MET A 223 17.37 2.53 5.41
N THR A 224 17.71 1.66 6.36
CA THR A 224 16.74 1.10 7.31
C THR A 224 16.32 2.12 8.36
N SER A 225 17.28 2.91 8.85
CA SER A 225 17.02 4.00 9.81
C SER A 225 16.15 5.10 9.19
N THR A 226 16.43 5.53 7.96
CA THR A 226 15.58 6.54 7.29
C THR A 226 14.23 5.97 6.86
N ALA A 227 14.11 4.66 6.69
CA ALA A 227 12.83 3.98 6.47
C ALA A 227 11.97 3.85 7.73
N ALA A 228 12.45 4.23 8.93
CA ALA A 228 11.63 4.21 10.13
C ALA A 228 10.40 5.13 10.01
N ALA A 229 9.27 4.72 10.59
CA ALA A 229 8.01 5.47 10.45
C ALA A 229 8.10 6.91 10.98
N ALA A 230 8.87 7.14 12.06
CA ALA A 230 9.13 8.49 12.58
C ALA A 230 9.83 9.38 11.55
N VAL A 231 10.87 8.86 10.88
CA VAL A 231 11.63 9.61 9.86
C VAL A 231 10.80 9.83 8.61
N ARG A 232 10.04 8.82 8.14
CA ARG A 232 9.16 8.97 6.96
C ARG A 232 8.07 10.01 7.17
N ARG A 233 7.47 10.08 8.37
CA ARG A 233 6.47 11.10 8.72
C ARG A 233 7.08 12.50 8.84
N TYR A 234 8.30 12.60 9.37
CA TYR A 234 9.03 13.86 9.42
C TYR A 234 9.43 14.35 8.01
N SER A 235 10.02 13.46 7.20
CA SER A 235 10.40 13.74 5.81
C SER A 235 10.46 12.47 4.97
N TYR A 236 9.40 12.23 4.20
CA TYR A 236 9.37 11.15 3.22
C TYR A 236 10.49 11.29 2.17
N ARG A 237 10.92 12.52 1.89
CA ARG A 237 11.99 12.79 0.91
C ARG A 237 13.35 12.27 1.39
N VAL A 238 13.69 12.48 2.66
CA VAL A 238 14.94 11.95 3.25
C VAL A 238 14.94 10.42 3.14
N PHE A 239 13.83 9.78 3.51
CA PHE A 239 13.64 8.36 3.29
C PHE A 239 13.86 7.96 1.83
N PHE A 240 13.09 8.53 0.90
CA PHE A 240 13.09 8.09 -0.49
C PHE A 240 14.44 8.27 -1.18
N VAL A 241 15.09 9.43 -1.01
CA VAL A 241 16.38 9.73 -1.64
C VAL A 241 17.47 8.83 -1.10
N THR A 242 17.58 8.67 0.23
CA THR A 242 18.58 7.78 0.82
C THR A 242 18.35 6.32 0.42
N HIS A 243 17.09 5.89 0.33
CA HIS A 243 16.73 4.55 -0.09
C HIS A 243 17.09 4.29 -1.56
N LEU A 244 16.80 5.23 -2.46
CA LEU A 244 17.11 5.10 -3.89
C LEU A 244 18.62 5.11 -4.15
N VAL A 245 19.36 6.04 -3.52
CA VAL A 245 20.82 6.10 -3.64
C VAL A 245 21.45 4.82 -3.10
N GLY A 246 21.01 4.35 -1.94
CA GLY A 246 21.52 3.12 -1.36
C GLY A 246 21.19 1.89 -2.20
N ALA A 247 19.98 1.79 -2.77
CA ALA A 247 19.62 0.73 -3.71
C ALA A 247 20.56 0.72 -4.94
N LEU A 248 20.96 1.88 -5.47
CA LEU A 248 21.92 1.90 -6.58
C LEU A 248 23.35 1.54 -6.13
N ALA A 249 23.77 1.98 -4.93
CA ALA A 249 25.14 1.84 -4.44
C ALA A 249 25.48 0.46 -3.86
N ILE A 250 24.54 -0.23 -3.21
CA ILE A 250 24.81 -1.51 -2.53
C ILE A 250 25.27 -2.61 -3.51
N PRO A 251 24.60 -2.87 -4.64
CA PRO A 251 25.02 -3.94 -5.54
C PRO A 251 26.48 -3.85 -6.03
N PRO A 252 26.98 -2.70 -6.54
CA PRO A 252 28.39 -2.60 -6.94
C PRO A 252 29.34 -2.74 -5.75
N LEU A 253 29.04 -2.14 -4.59
CA LEU A 253 29.88 -2.28 -3.40
C LEU A 253 30.02 -3.75 -2.97
N VAL A 254 28.91 -4.49 -2.93
CA VAL A 254 28.92 -5.92 -2.57
C VAL A 254 29.57 -6.78 -3.66
N PHE A 255 29.41 -6.42 -4.94
CA PHE A 255 30.04 -7.10 -6.08
C PHE A 255 31.57 -7.11 -5.97
N PHE A 256 32.16 -5.99 -5.54
CA PHE A 256 33.60 -5.88 -5.30
C PHE A 256 34.04 -6.42 -3.94
N HIS A 257 33.16 -6.38 -2.92
CA HIS A 257 33.42 -6.97 -1.60
C HIS A 257 33.54 -8.50 -1.63
N ALA A 258 32.66 -9.20 -2.38
CA ALA A 258 32.61 -10.66 -2.35
C ALA A 258 32.38 -11.28 -3.73
N ARG A 259 33.34 -12.12 -4.17
CA ARG A 259 33.27 -12.82 -5.47
C ARG A 259 32.04 -13.73 -5.58
N SER A 260 31.69 -14.45 -4.51
CA SER A 260 30.53 -15.34 -4.48
C SER A 260 29.19 -14.61 -4.55
N ALA A 261 29.16 -13.31 -4.24
CA ALA A 261 27.94 -12.49 -4.28
C ALA A 261 27.64 -11.90 -5.68
N ARG A 262 28.60 -11.95 -6.61
CA ARG A 262 28.55 -11.22 -7.89
C ARG A 262 27.32 -11.55 -8.72
N LEU A 263 26.97 -12.83 -8.83
CA LEU A 263 25.78 -13.25 -9.59
C LEU A 263 24.48 -12.75 -8.96
N PHE A 264 24.39 -12.70 -7.63
CA PHE A 264 23.23 -12.14 -6.95
C PHE A 264 23.13 -10.62 -7.18
N MET A 265 24.24 -9.90 -7.10
CA MET A 265 24.24 -8.44 -7.34
C MET A 265 23.89 -8.10 -8.79
N ALA A 266 24.40 -8.88 -9.76
CA ALA A 266 24.05 -8.72 -11.17
C ALA A 266 22.55 -8.92 -11.40
N LYS A 267 21.95 -9.99 -10.84
CA LYS A 267 20.50 -10.22 -10.89
C LYS A 267 19.70 -9.04 -10.32
N ALA A 268 20.12 -8.51 -9.16
CA ALA A 268 19.45 -7.37 -8.53
C ALA A 268 19.49 -6.11 -9.40
N LEU A 269 20.65 -5.78 -9.99
CA LEU A 269 20.79 -4.65 -10.91
C LEU A 269 19.94 -4.80 -12.17
N VAL A 270 19.89 -6.00 -12.76
CA VAL A 270 19.02 -6.27 -13.93
C VAL A 270 17.56 -5.98 -13.58
N VAL A 271 17.07 -6.49 -12.44
CA VAL A 271 15.70 -6.24 -11.97
C VAL A 271 15.44 -4.74 -11.76
N PHE A 272 16.39 -4.03 -11.15
CA PHE A 272 16.30 -2.59 -10.92
C PHE A 272 16.17 -1.78 -12.23
N PHE A 273 17.04 -2.04 -13.21
CA PHE A 273 17.02 -1.32 -14.47
C PHE A 273 15.77 -1.64 -15.31
N ILE A 274 15.28 -2.88 -15.26
CA ILE A 274 13.99 -3.24 -15.86
C ILE A 274 12.86 -2.42 -15.24
N ASP A 275 12.79 -2.30 -13.91
CA ASP A 275 11.74 -1.51 -13.24
C ASP A 275 11.75 -0.05 -13.70
N ILE A 276 12.91 0.61 -13.63
CA ILE A 276 13.04 2.02 -14.00
C ILE A 276 12.69 2.23 -15.47
N THR A 277 13.15 1.33 -16.35
CA THR A 277 12.90 1.43 -17.79
C THR A 277 11.41 1.28 -18.09
N VAL A 278 10.75 0.26 -17.52
CA VAL A 278 9.30 0.03 -17.70
C VAL A 278 8.49 1.19 -17.15
N ARG A 279 8.86 1.75 -15.98
CA ARG A 279 8.18 2.90 -15.40
C ARG A 279 8.34 4.13 -16.28
N ARG A 280 9.57 4.44 -16.72
CA ARG A 280 9.84 5.58 -17.61
C ARG A 280 9.06 5.52 -18.92
N LEU A 281 8.99 4.34 -19.56
CA LEU A 281 8.28 4.16 -20.82
C LEU A 281 6.75 4.23 -20.68
N ARG A 282 6.21 4.05 -19.48
CA ARG A 282 4.77 4.03 -19.21
C ARG A 282 4.23 5.29 -18.56
N THR A 283 5.09 6.14 -18.02
CA THR A 283 4.68 7.45 -17.49
C THR A 283 4.22 8.33 -18.63
N ILE A 284 3.03 8.91 -18.47
CA ILE A 284 2.39 9.79 -19.44
C ILE A 284 2.58 11.23 -18.96
N THR A 285 2.90 12.17 -19.85
CA THR A 285 2.79 13.59 -19.54
C THR A 285 1.48 14.13 -20.10
N ALA A 286 0.57 14.53 -19.23
CA ALA A 286 -0.78 14.95 -19.57
C ALA A 286 -1.00 16.44 -19.28
N PRO A 287 -1.51 17.24 -20.24
CA PRO A 287 -1.97 18.60 -19.95
C PRO A 287 -3.17 18.53 -19.00
N SER A 288 -3.09 19.26 -17.90
CA SER A 288 -4.03 19.14 -16.78
C SER A 288 -4.62 20.50 -16.39
N LYS A 289 -5.94 20.57 -16.26
CA LYS A 289 -6.65 21.74 -15.71
C LYS A 289 -6.80 21.56 -14.20
N LEU A 290 -6.45 22.60 -13.42
CA LEU A 290 -6.50 22.58 -11.96
C LEU A 290 -7.50 23.64 -11.48
N GLU A 291 -8.44 23.23 -10.63
CA GLU A 291 -9.52 24.08 -10.15
C GLU A 291 -9.70 23.89 -8.63
N THR A 292 -9.87 24.98 -7.89
CA THR A 292 -10.21 24.89 -6.48
C THR A 292 -11.69 24.56 -6.31
N VAL A 293 -11.98 23.67 -5.37
CA VAL A 293 -13.36 23.33 -5.01
C VAL A 293 -13.87 24.37 -4.00
N PRO A 294 -14.90 25.16 -4.35
CA PRO A 294 -15.33 26.30 -3.54
C PRO A 294 -15.62 25.94 -2.08
N GLY A 295 -15.16 26.78 -1.14
CA GLY A 295 -15.38 26.58 0.29
C GLY A 295 -14.61 25.40 0.91
N THR A 296 -13.58 24.89 0.21
CA THR A 296 -12.72 23.80 0.71
C THR A 296 -11.25 24.07 0.39
N ASN A 297 -10.36 23.20 0.90
CA ASN A 297 -8.96 23.12 0.47
C ASN A 297 -8.73 21.97 -0.52
N LEU A 298 -9.74 21.59 -1.31
CA LEU A 298 -9.60 20.56 -2.34
C LEU A 298 -9.27 21.19 -3.69
N VAL A 299 -8.43 20.52 -4.45
CA VAL A 299 -8.05 20.84 -5.83
C VAL A 299 -8.53 19.71 -6.72
N LYS A 300 -9.41 20.02 -7.66
CA LYS A 300 -9.83 19.12 -8.74
C LYS A 300 -8.84 19.22 -9.88
N ILE A 301 -8.36 18.07 -10.36
CA ILE A 301 -7.37 17.97 -11.43
C ILE A 301 -8.01 17.18 -12.56
N SER A 302 -8.16 17.79 -13.73
CA SER A 302 -8.69 17.16 -14.93
C SER A 302 -7.55 17.00 -15.95
N ALA A 303 -7.00 15.80 -16.07
CA ALA A 303 -5.84 15.50 -16.91
C ALA A 303 -6.27 14.79 -18.21
N SER A 304 -5.94 15.36 -19.37
CA SER A 304 -6.26 14.75 -20.66
C SER A 304 -5.22 13.69 -21.01
N ILE A 305 -5.62 12.41 -20.96
CA ILE A 305 -4.75 11.26 -21.24
C ILE A 305 -4.93 10.75 -22.68
N PRO A 306 -3.92 10.08 -23.26
CA PRO A 306 -4.06 9.46 -24.58
C PRO A 306 -5.18 8.42 -24.63
N GLN A 307 -5.94 8.40 -25.73
CA GLN A 307 -7.12 7.53 -25.89
C GLN A 307 -6.81 6.03 -25.74
N ASP A 308 -5.63 5.58 -26.19
CA ASP A 308 -5.18 4.20 -26.04
C ASP A 308 -4.98 3.78 -24.56
N LYS A 309 -4.92 4.74 -23.64
CA LYS A 309 -4.74 4.53 -22.20
C LYS A 309 -6.05 4.57 -21.42
N VAL A 310 -7.10 5.20 -21.95
CA VAL A 310 -8.39 5.42 -21.25
C VAL A 310 -8.98 4.10 -20.74
N ASN A 311 -9.03 3.08 -21.61
CA ASN A 311 -9.56 1.77 -21.25
C ASN A 311 -8.82 1.10 -20.08
N ALA A 312 -7.50 1.32 -19.96
CA ALA A 312 -6.72 0.74 -18.88
C ALA A 312 -7.10 1.31 -17.51
N PHE A 313 -7.53 2.58 -17.46
CA PHE A 313 -8.03 3.24 -16.25
C PHE A 313 -9.50 2.91 -16.00
N ARG A 314 -10.34 2.93 -17.05
CA ARG A 314 -11.77 2.64 -16.96
C ARG A 314 -12.05 1.23 -16.44
N ALA A 315 -11.30 0.24 -16.90
CA ALA A 315 -11.42 -1.16 -16.47
C ALA A 315 -10.91 -1.42 -15.04
N ARG A 316 -10.47 -0.37 -14.31
CA ARG A 316 -9.87 -0.47 -12.97
C ARG A 316 -10.43 0.62 -12.04
N PRO A 317 -11.74 0.60 -11.74
CA PRO A 317 -12.32 1.53 -10.77
C PRO A 317 -11.64 1.38 -9.40
N GLY A 318 -11.48 2.51 -8.70
CA GLY A 318 -10.75 2.56 -7.43
C GLY A 318 -9.23 2.39 -7.57
N SER A 319 -8.68 2.49 -8.79
CA SER A 319 -7.23 2.54 -8.99
C SER A 319 -6.65 3.91 -8.59
N HIS A 320 -5.34 3.94 -8.37
CA HIS A 320 -4.59 5.16 -8.13
C HIS A 320 -3.42 5.30 -9.11
N ILE A 321 -2.87 6.50 -9.18
CA ILE A 321 -1.67 6.85 -9.94
C ILE A 321 -0.60 7.41 -9.02
N TYR A 322 0.65 7.47 -9.49
CA TYR A 322 1.64 8.39 -8.95
C TYR A 322 1.74 9.62 -9.85
N LEU A 323 1.55 10.79 -9.25
CA LEU A 323 1.62 12.09 -9.90
C LEU A 323 2.96 12.76 -9.59
N SER A 324 3.58 13.38 -10.58
CA SER A 324 4.78 14.22 -10.42
C SER A 324 4.78 15.41 -11.38
N VAL A 325 5.62 16.42 -11.09
CA VAL A 325 5.72 17.64 -11.89
C VAL A 325 6.94 17.54 -12.83
N PRO A 326 6.75 17.57 -14.16
CA PRO A 326 7.85 17.52 -15.12
C PRO A 326 8.72 18.79 -15.02
N PRO A 327 10.03 18.72 -15.40
CA PRO A 327 10.93 19.87 -15.30
C PRO A 327 10.39 21.19 -15.86
N ALA A 328 9.64 21.15 -16.96
CA ALA A 328 9.05 22.33 -17.60
C ALA A 328 7.95 23.03 -16.79
N ALA A 329 7.32 22.34 -15.83
CA ALA A 329 6.26 22.90 -14.97
C ALA A 329 6.75 23.21 -13.54
N ARG A 330 8.05 23.00 -13.26
CA ARG A 330 8.60 23.25 -11.92
C ARG A 330 8.87 24.75 -11.70
N PRO A 331 8.73 25.24 -10.46
CA PRO A 331 9.01 26.64 -10.15
C PRO A 331 10.52 26.90 -10.10
N GLY A 332 10.95 28.11 -10.48
CA GLY A 332 12.33 28.58 -10.35
C GLY A 332 13.01 28.85 -11.69
N ALA A 333 14.18 29.48 -11.63
CA ALA A 333 14.97 29.88 -12.81
C ALA A 333 15.79 28.71 -13.37
N GLY A 334 15.11 27.66 -13.83
CA GLY A 334 15.73 26.50 -14.48
C GLY A 334 15.85 25.23 -13.61
N PRO A 335 16.30 24.12 -14.23
CA PRO A 335 16.17 22.77 -13.67
C PRO A 335 17.04 22.50 -12.44
N VAL A 336 18.14 23.24 -12.28
CA VAL A 336 19.08 23.12 -11.15
C VAL A 336 18.77 24.09 -10.01
N SER A 337 17.73 24.92 -10.14
CA SER A 337 17.37 25.85 -9.06
C SER A 337 16.91 25.07 -7.82
N PRO A 338 17.17 25.56 -6.58
CA PRO A 338 16.74 24.88 -5.36
C PRO A 338 15.24 24.58 -5.35
N LYS A 339 14.42 25.52 -5.86
CA LYS A 339 12.96 25.37 -5.99
C LYS A 339 12.57 24.25 -6.97
N ALA A 340 13.25 24.12 -8.11
CA ALA A 340 12.96 23.06 -9.07
C ALA A 340 13.43 21.68 -8.56
N MET A 341 14.60 21.62 -7.92
CA MET A 341 15.12 20.40 -7.33
C MET A 341 14.24 19.84 -6.20
N LEU A 342 13.35 20.65 -5.59
CA LEU A 342 12.37 20.14 -4.62
C LEU A 342 11.42 19.08 -5.20
N PHE A 343 11.16 19.14 -6.50
CA PHE A 343 10.25 18.23 -7.21
C PHE A 343 10.98 17.02 -7.81
N GLU A 344 12.30 16.96 -7.70
CA GLU A 344 13.05 15.79 -8.12
C GLU A 344 12.73 14.61 -7.20
N PHE A 345 12.45 13.45 -7.78
CA PHE A 345 12.03 12.24 -7.07
C PHE A 345 10.75 12.37 -6.23
N LEU A 346 9.92 13.37 -6.50
CA LEU A 346 8.65 13.59 -5.80
C LEU A 346 7.49 12.91 -6.56
N PHE A 347 7.05 11.76 -6.06
CA PHE A 347 5.95 10.98 -6.62
C PHE A 347 4.89 10.74 -5.55
N ASN A 348 3.69 11.30 -5.74
CA ASN A 348 2.62 11.20 -4.75
C ASN A 348 1.44 10.40 -5.29
N PRO A 349 0.89 9.46 -4.51
CA PRO A 349 -0.24 8.68 -4.96
C PRO A 349 -1.54 9.51 -4.90
N PHE A 350 -2.37 9.39 -5.94
CA PHE A 350 -3.72 9.94 -5.97
C PHE A 350 -4.68 8.94 -6.60
N THR A 351 -5.82 8.75 -5.96
CA THR A 351 -6.89 7.89 -6.48
C THR A 351 -7.55 8.54 -7.69
N VAL A 352 -7.85 7.71 -8.69
CA VAL A 352 -8.61 8.11 -9.87
C VAL A 352 -10.08 8.23 -9.48
N ALA A 353 -10.59 9.46 -9.46
CA ALA A 353 -11.96 9.74 -9.03
C ALA A 353 -12.99 9.45 -10.12
N SER A 354 -12.63 9.72 -11.39
CA SER A 354 -13.43 9.34 -12.56
C SER A 354 -12.57 9.29 -13.82
N VAL A 355 -13.09 8.60 -14.84
CA VAL A 355 -12.53 8.52 -16.18
C VAL A 355 -13.64 8.83 -17.17
N ASP A 356 -13.48 9.86 -17.98
CA ASP A 356 -14.40 10.19 -19.07
C ASP A 356 -13.89 9.57 -20.37
N GLU A 357 -14.69 8.68 -20.94
CA GLU A 357 -14.37 7.94 -22.17
C GLU A 357 -14.38 8.84 -23.41
N GLN A 358 -15.32 9.78 -23.48
CA GLN A 358 -15.49 10.65 -24.65
C GLN A 358 -14.38 11.69 -24.72
N THR A 359 -14.09 12.34 -23.59
CA THR A 359 -13.10 13.42 -23.55
C THR A 359 -11.68 12.91 -23.28
N GLY A 360 -11.53 11.67 -22.81
CA GLY A 360 -10.24 11.12 -22.37
C GLY A 360 -9.72 11.81 -21.10
N ASN A 361 -10.60 12.45 -20.33
CA ASN A 361 -10.21 13.16 -19.11
C ASN A 361 -10.19 12.24 -17.89
N LEU A 362 -9.03 12.19 -17.24
CA LEU A 362 -8.83 11.56 -15.95
C LEU A 362 -9.03 12.60 -14.85
N THR A 363 -9.99 12.39 -13.95
CA THR A 363 -10.24 13.31 -12.82
C THR A 363 -9.59 12.79 -11.55
N LEU A 364 -8.85 13.66 -10.86
CA LEU A 364 -8.30 13.43 -9.53
C LEU A 364 -8.80 14.53 -8.59
N VAL A 365 -8.85 14.23 -7.30
CA VAL A 365 -9.13 15.23 -6.26
C VAL A 365 -8.05 15.15 -5.19
N ALA A 366 -7.31 16.24 -5.05
CA ALA A 366 -6.22 16.37 -4.09
C ALA A 366 -6.62 17.32 -2.97
N ARG A 367 -6.32 16.97 -1.72
CA ARG A 367 -6.41 17.93 -0.62
C ARG A 367 -5.11 18.71 -0.54
N GLU A 368 -5.19 20.03 -0.46
CA GLU A 368 -4.03 20.86 -0.19
C GLU A 368 -3.55 20.62 1.25
N LEU A 369 -2.38 19.99 1.35
CA LEU A 369 -1.64 19.75 2.59
C LEU A 369 -0.33 20.54 2.59
N ASP A 370 0.44 20.45 3.67
CA ASP A 370 1.71 21.17 3.82
C ASP A 370 2.87 20.73 2.92
N GLY A 371 2.67 19.68 2.12
CA GLY A 371 3.67 19.14 1.22
C GLY A 371 3.93 20.01 -0.02
N PRO A 372 5.13 19.89 -0.63
CA PRO A 372 5.52 20.71 -1.77
C PRO A 372 4.63 20.50 -3.01
N LEU A 373 4.23 19.25 -3.29
CA LEU A 373 3.36 18.97 -4.43
C LEU A 373 1.97 19.57 -4.25
N THR A 374 1.30 19.30 -3.14
CA THR A 374 -0.09 19.75 -2.92
C THR A 374 -0.19 21.27 -2.84
N LYS A 375 0.79 21.96 -2.20
CA LYS A 375 0.88 23.43 -2.24
C LYS A 375 1.10 23.97 -3.65
N HIS A 376 1.89 23.28 -4.46
CA HIS A 376 2.11 23.67 -5.85
C HIS A 376 0.83 23.54 -6.67
N LEU A 377 0.10 22.42 -6.54
CA LEU A 377 -1.19 22.22 -7.19
C LEU A 377 -2.22 23.29 -6.77
N GLY A 378 -2.31 23.60 -5.47
CA GLY A 378 -3.21 24.66 -4.96
C GLY A 378 -2.87 26.05 -5.50
N ARG A 379 -1.57 26.40 -5.55
CA ARG A 379 -1.13 27.68 -6.17
C ARG A 379 -1.52 27.78 -7.63
N PHE A 380 -1.33 26.72 -8.42
CA PHE A 380 -1.74 26.71 -9.82
C PHE A 380 -3.25 26.85 -9.98
N ALA A 381 -4.02 26.12 -9.16
CA ALA A 381 -5.48 26.22 -9.16
C ALA A 381 -5.99 27.64 -8.86
N ASN A 382 -5.33 28.35 -7.94
CA ASN A 382 -5.68 29.72 -7.57
C ASN A 382 -5.18 30.78 -8.56
N ALA A 383 -4.05 30.54 -9.24
CA ALA A 383 -3.42 31.55 -10.07
C ALA A 383 -4.10 31.74 -11.44
N GLY A 384 -4.96 30.81 -11.88
CA GLY A 384 -5.67 30.87 -13.17
C GLY A 384 -4.76 30.95 -14.42
N THR A 385 -3.44 30.84 -14.24
CA THR A 385 -2.41 31.16 -15.23
C THR A 385 -1.60 29.90 -15.53
N GLY A 386 -2.12 29.08 -16.46
CA GLY A 386 -1.38 27.98 -17.06
C GLY A 386 -0.69 28.41 -18.35
N THR A 387 0.54 27.94 -18.58
CA THR A 387 1.23 28.07 -19.86
C THR A 387 0.50 27.26 -20.92
N HIS A 388 0.03 27.93 -21.98
CA HIS A 388 -0.88 27.41 -23.01
C HIS A 388 -2.28 27.02 -22.47
N ASP A 389 -3.27 27.89 -22.69
CA ASP A 389 -4.70 27.60 -22.50
C ASP A 389 -5.11 27.22 -21.06
N GLY A 390 -4.40 27.72 -20.05
CA GLY A 390 -4.76 27.50 -18.64
C GLY A 390 -4.50 26.08 -18.12
N LYS A 391 -3.72 25.26 -18.84
CA LYS A 391 -3.35 23.90 -18.43
C LYS A 391 -1.88 23.84 -17.97
N VAL A 392 -1.56 22.88 -17.12
CA VAL A 392 -0.19 22.58 -16.68
C VAL A 392 0.15 21.12 -17.01
N PRO A 393 1.34 20.81 -17.57
CA PRO A 393 1.70 19.42 -17.83
C PRO A 393 2.04 18.71 -16.52
N LEU A 394 1.46 17.53 -16.30
CA LEU A 394 1.73 16.66 -15.16
C LEU A 394 2.12 15.26 -15.63
N CYS A 395 3.05 14.61 -14.92
CA CYS A 395 3.44 13.24 -15.18
C CYS A 395 2.57 12.27 -14.38
N ILE A 396 1.98 11.28 -15.07
CA ILE A 396 1.06 10.28 -14.54
C ILE A 396 1.65 8.90 -14.74
N GLU A 397 1.92 8.18 -13.65
CA GLU A 397 2.34 6.79 -13.66
C GLU A 397 1.24 5.91 -13.06
N GLY A 398 0.64 5.02 -13.86
CA GLY A 398 -0.42 4.11 -13.40
C GLY A 398 -1.19 3.46 -14.54
N PRO A 399 -2.36 2.85 -14.29
CA PRO A 399 -3.03 2.70 -12.98
C PRO A 399 -2.43 1.60 -12.09
N TYR A 400 -2.60 1.76 -10.78
CA TYR A 400 -2.21 0.85 -9.68
C TYR A 400 -3.38 0.65 -8.68
N GLY A 401 -3.23 -0.25 -7.69
CA GLY A 401 -4.19 -0.44 -6.59
C GLY A 401 -4.74 -1.87 -6.48
N ALA A 402 -4.70 -2.44 -5.27
CA ALA A 402 -5.10 -3.83 -5.01
C ALA A 402 -6.60 -4.10 -5.23
N ALA A 403 -7.48 -3.23 -4.74
CA ALA A 403 -8.92 -3.40 -4.93
C ALA A 403 -9.31 -3.43 -6.41
N SER A 404 -8.69 -2.57 -7.22
CA SER A 404 -8.93 -2.54 -8.67
C SER A 404 -8.54 -3.83 -9.40
N LEU A 405 -7.55 -4.58 -8.89
CA LEU A 405 -7.16 -5.89 -9.43
C LEU A 405 -8.16 -7.01 -9.07
N HIS A 406 -9.03 -6.74 -8.09
CA HIS A 406 -10.02 -7.69 -7.58
C HIS A 406 -11.45 -7.22 -7.81
N PHE A 407 -11.64 -6.19 -8.65
CA PHE A 407 -12.95 -5.62 -8.93
C PHE A 407 -13.91 -6.66 -9.51
N ASP A 408 -13.46 -7.54 -10.40
CA ASP A 408 -14.29 -8.63 -10.93
C ASP A 408 -14.89 -9.51 -9.83
N LYS A 409 -14.18 -9.70 -8.71
CA LYS A 409 -14.72 -10.45 -7.56
C LYS A 409 -15.84 -9.69 -6.87
N LEU A 410 -15.74 -8.35 -6.80
CA LEU A 410 -16.75 -7.48 -6.20
C LEU A 410 -18.08 -7.47 -6.97
N VAL A 411 -18.02 -7.63 -8.30
CA VAL A 411 -19.18 -7.56 -9.19
C VAL A 411 -19.70 -8.94 -9.61
N SER A 412 -18.88 -9.99 -9.46
CA SER A 412 -19.29 -11.37 -9.74
C SER A 412 -20.42 -11.86 -8.84
N ALA A 413 -21.09 -12.94 -9.26
CA ALA A 413 -22.03 -13.72 -8.44
C ALA A 413 -21.45 -14.29 -7.13
N SER A 414 -20.21 -13.95 -6.76
CA SER A 414 -19.58 -14.30 -5.49
C SER A 414 -19.91 -13.33 -4.34
N VAL A 415 -20.53 -12.19 -4.62
CA VAL A 415 -20.90 -11.17 -3.61
C VAL A 415 -22.38 -10.84 -3.74
N ASP A 416 -23.12 -10.92 -2.64
CA ASP A 416 -24.57 -10.66 -2.61
C ASP A 416 -24.87 -9.21 -2.19
N ARG A 417 -23.96 -8.60 -1.42
CA ARG A 417 -24.09 -7.23 -0.88
C ARG A 417 -22.73 -6.55 -0.75
N VAL A 418 -22.67 -5.26 -1.05
CA VAL A 418 -21.47 -4.43 -0.93
C VAL A 418 -21.73 -3.26 0.02
N LEU A 419 -20.85 -3.06 1.00
CA LEU A 419 -20.81 -1.87 1.86
C LEU A 419 -19.54 -1.08 1.56
N LEU A 420 -19.71 0.16 1.11
CA LEU A 420 -18.64 1.11 0.86
C LEU A 420 -18.65 2.18 1.95
N VAL A 421 -17.53 2.36 2.65
CA VAL A 421 -17.39 3.36 3.71
C VAL A 421 -16.26 4.33 3.37
N ALA A 422 -16.59 5.61 3.26
CA ALA A 422 -15.64 6.67 2.93
C ALA A 422 -15.56 7.74 4.01
N GLY A 423 -14.34 8.25 4.24
CA GLY A 423 -14.08 9.41 5.10
C GLY A 423 -13.32 10.50 4.36
N GLY A 424 -13.86 11.73 4.32
CA GLY A 424 -13.24 12.88 3.66
C GLY A 424 -12.99 12.61 2.17
N VAL A 425 -11.75 12.79 1.72
CA VAL A 425 -11.35 12.56 0.31
C VAL A 425 -11.33 11.08 -0.08
N GLY A 426 -11.49 10.14 0.88
CA GLY A 426 -11.57 8.70 0.60
C GLY A 426 -12.71 8.30 -0.32
N ALA A 427 -13.70 9.18 -0.54
CA ALA A 427 -14.73 8.97 -1.55
C ALA A 427 -14.21 8.93 -2.99
N THR A 428 -13.03 9.49 -3.26
CA THR A 428 -12.33 9.31 -4.56
C THR A 428 -12.05 7.85 -4.89
N PHE A 429 -12.02 6.96 -3.87
CA PHE A 429 -11.92 5.52 -4.05
C PHE A 429 -13.28 4.83 -4.15
N THR A 430 -14.22 5.15 -3.26
CA THR A 430 -15.48 4.42 -3.18
C THR A 430 -16.48 4.82 -4.26
N ILE A 431 -16.51 6.08 -4.70
CA ILE A 431 -17.45 6.56 -5.73
C ILE A 431 -17.24 5.89 -7.09
N PRO A 432 -16.03 5.81 -7.67
CA PRO A 432 -15.85 5.12 -8.96
C PRO A 432 -16.17 3.63 -8.86
N ILE A 433 -15.94 3.00 -7.70
CA ILE A 433 -16.35 1.60 -7.45
C ILE A 433 -17.88 1.49 -7.40
N TYR A 434 -18.56 2.39 -6.69
CA TYR A 434 -20.01 2.44 -6.60
C TYR A 434 -20.65 2.58 -7.99
N GLN A 435 -20.15 3.54 -8.79
CA GLN A 435 -20.62 3.77 -10.16
C GLN A 435 -20.41 2.53 -11.04
N ALA A 436 -19.23 1.92 -10.99
CA ALA A 436 -18.93 0.74 -11.79
C ALA A 436 -19.80 -0.47 -11.41
N ILE A 437 -20.07 -0.70 -10.11
CA ILE A 437 -20.98 -1.76 -9.65
C ILE A 437 -22.39 -1.54 -10.21
N LEU A 438 -22.91 -0.31 -10.15
CA LEU A 438 -24.25 0.00 -10.66
C LEU A 438 -24.35 -0.13 -12.18
N GLN A 439 -23.28 0.20 -12.91
CA GLN A 439 -23.22 0.07 -14.37
C GLN A 439 -23.16 -1.41 -14.80
N ASP A 440 -22.31 -2.21 -14.14
CA ASP A 440 -22.08 -3.61 -14.54
C ASP A 440 -23.18 -4.55 -14.02
N ASN A 441 -23.75 -4.29 -12.83
CA ASN A 441 -24.80 -5.09 -12.25
C ASN A 441 -25.78 -4.25 -11.40
N PRO A 442 -26.82 -3.67 -12.02
CA PRO A 442 -27.80 -2.81 -11.36
C PRO A 442 -28.57 -3.46 -10.19
N ASN A 443 -28.63 -4.79 -10.15
CA ASN A 443 -29.33 -5.55 -9.11
C ASN A 443 -28.48 -5.76 -7.84
N THR A 444 -27.19 -5.42 -7.89
CA THR A 444 -26.29 -5.57 -6.74
C THR A 444 -26.71 -4.65 -5.60
N LYS A 445 -26.89 -5.19 -4.40
CA LYS A 445 -27.23 -4.41 -3.21
C LYS A 445 -25.98 -3.69 -2.71
N VAL A 446 -25.78 -2.46 -3.14
CA VAL A 446 -24.65 -1.62 -2.72
C VAL A 446 -25.11 -0.46 -1.84
N ASP A 447 -24.54 -0.38 -0.64
CA ASP A 447 -24.72 0.72 0.32
C ASP A 447 -23.44 1.56 0.37
N LEU A 448 -23.55 2.88 0.15
CA LEU A 448 -22.43 3.83 0.24
C LEU A 448 -22.63 4.78 1.42
N VAL A 449 -21.72 4.72 2.39
CA VAL A 449 -21.67 5.62 3.54
C VAL A 449 -20.47 6.55 3.37
N TRP A 450 -20.72 7.85 3.35
CA TRP A 450 -19.67 8.86 3.21
C TRP A 450 -19.74 9.89 4.32
N SER A 451 -18.68 10.01 5.11
CA SER A 451 -18.55 11.02 6.15
C SER A 451 -17.62 12.15 5.72
N VAL A 452 -18.11 13.39 5.79
CA VAL A 452 -17.38 14.62 5.42
C VAL A 452 -17.54 15.70 6.49
N ARG A 453 -16.68 16.72 6.47
CA ARG A 453 -16.79 17.83 7.43
C ARG A 453 -17.86 18.82 7.02
N SER A 454 -17.93 19.18 5.74
CA SER A 454 -18.87 20.16 5.19
C SER A 454 -19.55 19.68 3.91
N ALA A 455 -20.72 20.25 3.59
CA ALA A 455 -21.37 20.09 2.28
C ALA A 455 -20.45 20.48 1.11
N SER A 456 -19.58 21.47 1.30
CA SER A 456 -18.62 21.89 0.26
C SER A 456 -17.66 20.77 -0.14
N ASP A 457 -17.28 19.86 0.77
CA ASP A 457 -16.39 18.71 0.49
C ASP A 457 -16.99 17.70 -0.50
N VAL A 458 -18.30 17.79 -0.78
CA VAL A 458 -19.02 16.86 -1.65
C VAL A 458 -19.14 17.41 -3.08
N THR A 459 -19.03 18.73 -3.25
CA THR A 459 -19.33 19.43 -4.51
C THR A 459 -18.44 19.03 -5.70
N TRP A 460 -17.24 18.49 -5.45
CA TRP A 460 -16.37 17.98 -6.52
C TRP A 460 -16.97 16.81 -7.31
N THR A 461 -17.92 16.09 -6.71
CA THR A 461 -18.64 14.96 -7.33
C THR A 461 -19.77 15.42 -8.25
N MET A 462 -20.21 16.68 -8.12
CA MET A 462 -21.23 17.24 -8.98
C MET A 462 -20.61 17.47 -10.35
N ALA A 463 -21.21 16.88 -11.38
CA ALA A 463 -20.80 17.13 -12.76
C ALA A 463 -20.96 18.62 -13.08
N ALA A 464 -20.09 19.15 -13.95
CA ALA A 464 -20.25 20.51 -14.46
C ALA A 464 -21.56 20.65 -15.27
N ASP A 465 -22.06 19.53 -15.83
CA ASP A 465 -23.36 19.46 -16.49
C ASP A 465 -24.45 18.95 -15.53
N GLN A 466 -25.45 19.81 -15.30
CA GLN A 466 -26.61 19.61 -14.43
C GLN A 466 -27.58 18.49 -14.91
N SER A 467 -27.21 17.69 -15.92
CA SER A 467 -28.11 16.76 -16.62
C SER A 467 -28.06 15.31 -16.12
N THR A 468 -27.00 14.91 -15.41
CA THR A 468 -26.91 13.59 -14.75
C THR A 468 -27.43 13.69 -13.32
N LYS A 469 -28.45 12.88 -12.97
CA LYS A 469 -28.83 12.63 -11.56
C LYS A 469 -27.56 12.47 -10.75
N SER A 470 -27.37 13.34 -9.76
CA SER A 470 -26.16 13.32 -8.94
C SER A 470 -26.03 11.91 -8.35
N VAL A 471 -24.83 11.32 -8.40
CA VAL A 471 -24.55 10.02 -7.75
C VAL A 471 -25.03 10.03 -6.29
N LEU A 472 -25.04 11.22 -5.68
CA LEU A 472 -25.47 11.51 -4.32
C LEU A 472 -26.98 11.37 -4.08
N ASP A 473 -27.80 11.41 -5.13
CA ASP A 473 -29.26 11.26 -5.05
C ASP A 473 -29.69 9.79 -5.11
N GLY A 474 -28.72 8.86 -5.18
CA GLY A 474 -28.99 7.43 -5.17
C GLY A 474 -29.63 6.98 -3.85
N PRO A 475 -30.63 6.08 -3.88
CA PRO A 475 -31.39 5.69 -2.68
C PRO A 475 -30.54 5.01 -1.59
N ASN A 476 -29.36 4.50 -1.95
CA ASN A 476 -28.46 3.79 -1.04
C ASN A 476 -27.20 4.61 -0.69
N VAL A 477 -27.20 5.92 -0.94
CA VAL A 477 -26.09 6.82 -0.57
C VAL A 477 -26.46 7.60 0.69
N GLN A 478 -25.64 7.43 1.73
CA GLN A 478 -25.81 8.09 3.03
C GLN A 478 -24.61 9.00 3.30
N ILE A 479 -24.84 10.30 3.30
CA ILE A 479 -23.81 11.31 3.53
C ILE A 479 -23.96 11.86 4.94
N TYR A 480 -22.90 11.82 5.74
CA TYR A 480 -22.86 12.32 7.11
C TYR A 480 -21.94 13.55 7.21
N TYR A 481 -22.48 14.65 7.72
CA TYR A 481 -21.78 15.92 7.96
C TYR A 481 -21.34 16.01 9.42
N THR A 482 -20.04 16.05 9.67
CA THR A 482 -19.47 15.98 11.03
C THR A 482 -18.86 17.28 11.53
N GLY A 483 -18.80 18.34 10.71
CA GLY A 483 -18.17 19.61 11.07
C GLY A 483 -18.96 20.40 12.11
N ASP A 484 -20.29 20.44 11.96
CA ASP A 484 -21.16 21.24 12.84
C ASP A 484 -21.42 20.57 14.20
N ALA A 485 -21.20 19.26 14.34
CA ALA A 485 -21.37 18.53 15.60
C ALA A 485 -20.32 18.89 16.67
N LEU A 486 -19.34 19.73 16.35
CA LEU A 486 -18.36 20.31 17.28
C LEU A 486 -18.63 21.80 17.58
N ASN A 487 -19.57 22.44 16.88
CA ASN A 487 -19.80 23.88 16.91
C ASN A 487 -21.13 24.26 17.61
N SER A 488 -21.62 23.47 18.56
CA SER A 488 -22.73 23.92 19.40
C SER A 488 -22.35 25.07 20.35
N ASP A 489 -21.08 25.49 20.43
CA ASP A 489 -20.63 26.60 21.30
C ASP A 489 -19.54 27.52 20.71
N ALA A 490 -19.47 27.72 19.38
CA ALA A 490 -18.60 28.79 18.84
C ALA A 490 -19.03 29.26 17.43
N THR A 491 -19.56 30.47 17.33
CA THR A 491 -19.75 31.19 16.05
C THR A 491 -18.59 32.16 15.82
N GLY A 492 -17.82 31.96 14.75
CA GLY A 492 -16.86 32.95 14.23
C GLY A 492 -15.89 32.37 13.19
N PRO A 493 -15.67 33.03 12.03
CA PRO A 493 -14.79 32.52 10.97
C PRO A 493 -13.35 32.85 11.31
N MET A 494 -12.56 31.81 11.64
CA MET A 494 -11.08 31.68 11.57
C MET A 494 -10.64 30.67 12.64
N ALA A 495 -10.61 29.38 12.30
CA ALA A 495 -10.11 28.33 13.20
C ALA A 495 -8.97 27.56 12.53
N GLY A 496 -7.76 28.03 12.78
CA GLY A 496 -6.51 27.37 12.40
C GLY A 496 -5.34 27.95 13.18
N LEU A 497 -5.24 27.62 14.48
CA LEU A 497 -4.04 27.58 15.35
C LEU A 497 -4.47 27.33 16.82
N PRO A 498 -3.67 26.65 17.68
CA PRO A 498 -4.02 26.40 19.08
C PRO A 498 -3.23 27.30 20.06
N THR A 499 -3.87 27.95 21.05
CA THR A 499 -3.42 28.03 22.48
C THR A 499 -4.29 28.94 23.37
N GLU A 500 -4.58 28.40 24.56
CA GLU A 500 -4.66 28.93 25.95
C GLU A 500 -5.37 30.25 26.39
N THR A 501 -6.18 30.04 27.46
CA THR A 501 -6.50 30.87 28.64
C THR A 501 -7.37 32.15 28.56
N ASN A 502 -8.60 31.97 29.08
CA ASN A 502 -9.37 32.76 30.05
C ASN A 502 -10.04 34.13 29.74
N HIS A 503 -11.35 34.09 30.02
CA HIS A 503 -12.29 35.05 30.66
C HIS A 503 -12.94 36.24 29.91
N ALA A 504 -14.27 36.10 29.79
CA ALA A 504 -15.35 37.03 30.23
C ALA A 504 -16.30 37.61 29.16
N SER A 505 -17.58 37.22 29.31
CA SER A 505 -18.81 38.02 29.19
C SER A 505 -19.31 38.51 27.81
N GLY A 506 -20.58 38.18 27.51
CA GLY A 506 -21.45 38.99 26.64
C GLY A 506 -22.58 38.21 25.98
N MET A 507 -23.77 38.19 26.60
CA MET A 507 -25.04 37.86 25.95
C MET A 507 -25.31 38.82 24.78
N GLU A 508 -25.91 38.32 23.69
CA GLU A 508 -27.26 38.72 23.24
C GLU A 508 -27.67 37.93 21.98
N MET A 509 -28.93 37.50 21.99
CA MET A 509 -29.61 36.76 20.93
C MET A 509 -30.17 37.73 19.88
N ASN A 510 -30.16 37.34 18.60
CA ASN A 510 -31.20 37.75 17.67
C ASN A 510 -31.57 36.63 16.71
N ALA A 511 -32.79 36.13 16.88
CA ALA A 511 -33.44 35.14 16.05
C ALA A 511 -33.90 35.78 14.73
N MET A 512 -33.65 35.10 13.61
CA MET A 512 -34.27 35.43 12.32
C MET A 512 -34.94 34.17 11.76
N SER A 513 -36.27 34.22 11.68
CA SER A 513 -37.15 33.15 11.22
C SER A 513 -36.98 32.85 9.71
N PRO A 514 -36.99 31.58 9.27
CA PRO A 514 -36.91 31.24 7.85
C PRO A 514 -38.30 31.08 7.23
N SER A 515 -38.54 31.73 6.09
CA SER A 515 -39.73 31.51 5.26
C SER A 515 -39.46 30.46 4.17
N GLY A 516 -40.38 29.49 4.06
CA GLY A 516 -40.88 28.96 2.79
C GLY A 516 -39.97 28.13 1.86
N SER A 517 -39.82 26.83 2.13
CA SER A 517 -39.90 25.79 1.08
C SER A 517 -40.11 24.41 1.73
N ARG A 518 -41.31 23.85 1.53
CA ARG A 518 -41.69 22.50 1.98
C ARG A 518 -41.29 21.49 0.90
N GLY A 519 -40.12 20.89 1.07
CA GLY A 519 -39.67 19.69 0.34
C GLY A 519 -38.50 19.03 1.08
N ASN A 520 -38.66 17.78 1.51
CA ASN A 520 -37.61 16.90 2.05
C ASN A 520 -36.81 17.31 3.32
N ARG A 521 -37.40 18.05 4.25
CA ARG A 521 -36.72 18.47 5.50
C ARG A 521 -36.47 17.35 6.53
N LEU A 522 -36.92 16.11 6.29
CA LEU A 522 -36.80 14.99 7.24
C LEU A 522 -35.52 14.14 7.08
N THR A 523 -34.74 14.29 6.00
CA THR A 523 -33.49 13.51 5.77
C THR A 523 -32.20 14.30 6.03
N SER A 524 -32.23 15.64 6.05
CA SER A 524 -31.01 16.45 6.22
C SER A 524 -30.57 16.62 7.69
N GLU A 525 -31.52 16.61 8.64
CA GLU A 525 -31.24 16.76 10.08
C GLU A 525 -30.59 15.49 10.68
N GLN A 526 -31.01 14.29 10.25
CA GLN A 526 -30.48 13.02 10.76
C GLN A 526 -29.00 12.77 10.41
N HIS A 527 -28.46 13.52 9.46
CA HIS A 527 -27.13 13.32 8.90
C HIS A 527 -26.10 14.36 9.36
N ARG A 528 -26.47 15.32 10.23
CA ARG A 528 -25.51 16.25 10.89
C ARG A 528 -24.90 15.65 12.16
N LYS A 529 -24.41 14.41 12.06
CA LYS A 529 -23.76 13.69 13.17
C LYS A 529 -22.72 12.70 12.64
N ARG A 530 -21.85 12.22 13.53
CA ARG A 530 -20.95 11.11 13.19
C ARG A 530 -21.75 9.84 12.91
N PRO A 531 -21.41 9.07 11.86
CA PRO A 531 -22.09 7.81 11.57
C PRO A 531 -21.83 6.79 12.69
N ASP A 532 -22.87 6.07 13.10
CA ASP A 532 -22.73 4.90 13.95
C ASP A 532 -22.28 3.72 13.10
N LEU A 533 -20.97 3.60 12.91
CA LEU A 533 -20.36 2.58 12.06
C LEU A 533 -20.70 1.15 12.53
N ARG A 534 -20.85 0.94 13.83
CA ARG A 534 -21.23 -0.36 14.39
C ARG A 534 -22.63 -0.73 13.95
N LYS A 535 -23.58 0.18 14.14
CA LYS A 535 -24.97 -0.04 13.71
C LYS A 535 -25.06 -0.28 12.21
N ILE A 536 -24.35 0.51 11.41
CA ILE A 536 -24.32 0.36 9.94
C ILE A 536 -23.81 -1.03 9.54
N VAL A 537 -22.69 -1.46 10.10
CA VAL A 537 -22.13 -2.80 9.83
C VAL A 537 -23.13 -3.88 10.29
N ASP A 538 -23.63 -3.79 11.52
CA ASP A 538 -24.58 -4.77 12.04
C ASP A 538 -25.85 -4.87 11.20
N ASP A 539 -26.41 -3.74 10.73
CA ASP A 539 -27.61 -3.70 9.92
C ASP A 539 -27.37 -4.30 8.52
N VAL A 540 -26.20 -4.09 7.93
CA VAL A 540 -25.78 -4.72 6.66
C VAL A 540 -25.69 -6.24 6.83
N PHE A 541 -25.07 -6.74 7.91
CA PHE A 541 -24.90 -8.17 8.13
C PHE A 541 -26.18 -8.88 8.62
N LYS A 542 -27.08 -8.18 9.31
CA LYS A 542 -28.40 -8.72 9.69
C LYS A 542 -29.30 -8.95 8.48
N LYS A 543 -29.14 -8.18 7.41
CA LYS A 543 -29.87 -8.38 6.15
C LYS A 543 -29.32 -9.63 5.45
N GLY A 544 -30.11 -10.70 5.45
CA GLY A 544 -29.75 -11.97 4.83
C GLY A 544 -28.65 -12.70 5.60
N ALA A 545 -29.03 -13.66 6.44
CA ALA A 545 -28.08 -14.42 7.27
C ALA A 545 -27.01 -15.17 6.46
N GLU A 546 -27.32 -15.50 5.22
CA GLU A 546 -26.48 -16.31 4.33
C GLU A 546 -25.76 -15.49 3.24
N GLU A 547 -26.05 -14.19 3.14
CA GLU A 547 -25.44 -13.30 2.13
C GLU A 547 -23.93 -13.14 2.38
N ARG A 548 -23.14 -13.25 1.31
CA ARG A 548 -21.72 -12.91 1.24
C ARG A 548 -21.58 -11.41 1.07
N VAL A 549 -20.84 -10.79 1.99
CA VAL A 549 -20.76 -9.33 2.08
C VAL A 549 -19.35 -8.88 1.72
N ALA A 550 -19.23 -7.93 0.80
CA ALA A 550 -18.00 -7.19 0.59
C ALA A 550 -18.04 -5.88 1.38
N VAL A 551 -16.98 -5.59 2.12
CA VAL A 551 -16.82 -4.33 2.85
C VAL A 551 -15.52 -3.66 2.42
N LEU A 552 -15.65 -2.45 1.85
CA LEU A 552 -14.52 -1.63 1.44
C LEU A 552 -14.53 -0.33 2.22
N VAL A 553 -13.38 0.04 2.78
CA VAL A 553 -13.23 1.24 3.59
C VAL A 553 -12.09 2.10 3.06
N CYS A 554 -12.29 3.41 2.95
CA CYS A 554 -11.22 4.37 2.66
C CYS A 554 -11.44 5.67 3.46
N GLY A 555 -10.54 5.97 4.39
CA GLY A 555 -10.69 7.13 5.26
C GLY A 555 -9.61 7.21 6.33
N PRO A 556 -9.83 8.00 7.41
CA PRO A 556 -8.91 8.07 8.53
C PRO A 556 -8.62 6.68 9.13
N SER A 557 -7.38 6.43 9.56
CA SER A 557 -6.97 5.10 10.07
C SER A 557 -7.84 4.59 11.22
N ALA A 558 -8.37 5.48 12.07
CA ALA A 558 -9.31 5.13 13.13
C ALA A 558 -10.60 4.51 12.59
N MET A 559 -11.20 5.12 11.55
CA MET A 559 -12.40 4.61 10.89
C MET A 559 -12.16 3.22 10.29
N GLY A 560 -11.03 3.02 9.60
CA GLY A 560 -10.66 1.71 9.05
C GLY A 560 -10.54 0.63 10.12
N ARG A 561 -9.95 0.94 11.28
CA ARG A 561 -9.85 0.00 12.41
C ARG A 561 -11.19 -0.33 13.04
N GLU A 562 -12.03 0.67 13.29
CA GLU A 562 -13.37 0.47 13.88
C GLU A 562 -14.23 -0.41 12.99
N VAL A 563 -14.32 -0.11 11.69
CA VAL A 563 -15.09 -0.95 10.76
C VAL A 563 -14.52 -2.36 10.70
N ARG A 564 -13.17 -2.51 10.71
CA ARG A 564 -12.55 -3.83 10.75
C ARG A 564 -12.95 -4.61 11.99
N GLU A 565 -12.91 -3.99 13.17
CA GLU A 565 -13.31 -4.62 14.42
C GLU A 565 -14.76 -5.12 14.37
N TYR A 566 -15.68 -4.28 13.93
CA TYR A 566 -17.11 -4.63 13.83
C TYR A 566 -17.36 -5.74 12.81
N VAL A 567 -16.71 -5.69 11.65
CA VAL A 567 -16.78 -6.77 10.64
C VAL A 567 -16.17 -8.06 11.17
N GLY A 568 -15.08 -7.97 11.94
CA GLY A 568 -14.41 -9.11 12.56
C GLY A 568 -15.32 -9.91 13.47
N ALA A 569 -16.20 -9.25 14.23
CA ALA A 569 -17.20 -9.92 15.05
C ALA A 569 -18.12 -10.84 14.22
N TRP A 570 -18.49 -10.43 13.01
CA TRP A 570 -19.31 -11.24 12.09
C TRP A 570 -18.52 -12.37 11.43
N VAL A 571 -17.25 -12.13 11.08
CA VAL A 571 -16.36 -13.18 10.57
C VAL A 571 -16.16 -14.29 11.61
N MET A 572 -16.01 -13.93 12.88
CA MET A 572 -15.89 -14.89 13.98
C MET A 572 -17.18 -15.70 14.21
N ARG A 573 -18.35 -15.15 13.85
CA ARG A 573 -19.64 -15.86 13.77
C ARG A 573 -19.79 -16.74 12.53
N GLY A 574 -18.78 -16.79 11.65
CA GLY A 574 -18.73 -17.67 10.48
C GLY A 574 -19.17 -17.02 9.16
N ARG A 575 -19.51 -15.73 9.17
CA ARG A 575 -19.89 -15.00 7.95
C ARG A 575 -18.73 -14.97 6.95
N GLU A 576 -19.08 -15.10 5.68
CA GLU A 576 -18.14 -14.94 4.57
C GLU A 576 -18.08 -13.47 4.18
N VAL A 577 -16.87 -12.90 4.27
CA VAL A 577 -16.63 -11.48 4.05
C VAL A 577 -15.44 -11.28 3.14
N LEU A 578 -15.61 -10.44 2.13
CA LEU A 578 -14.50 -9.84 1.40
C LEU A 578 -14.18 -8.49 2.04
N TRP A 579 -12.98 -8.34 2.59
CA TRP A 579 -12.55 -7.13 3.27
C TRP A 579 -11.45 -6.42 2.49
N HIS A 580 -11.60 -5.11 2.31
CA HIS A 580 -10.54 -4.25 1.79
C HIS A 580 -10.50 -2.92 2.54
N ASN A 581 -9.32 -2.54 3.04
CA ASN A 581 -9.09 -1.23 3.63
C ASN A 581 -8.10 -0.48 2.75
N GLU A 582 -8.60 0.49 1.99
CA GLU A 582 -7.79 1.34 1.12
C GLU A 582 -7.18 2.48 1.94
N GLY A 583 -5.87 2.57 1.92
CA GLY A 583 -5.16 3.66 2.57
C GLY A 583 -3.72 3.73 2.11
N PHE A 584 -3.23 4.95 1.96
CA PHE A 584 -1.83 5.22 1.70
C PHE A 584 -1.13 5.44 3.05
N GLY A 585 -0.48 4.39 3.57
CA GLY A 585 0.08 4.36 4.92
C GLY A 585 1.39 5.16 5.08
N TRP A 586 1.33 6.49 4.97
CA TRP A 586 2.45 7.38 5.31
C TRP A 586 2.59 7.63 6.81
#